data_AF-A0AA91H059-F1
#
_entry.id   AF-A0AA91H059-F1
#
_cell.length_a   1.000
_cell.length_b   1.000
_cell.length_c   1.000
_cell.angle_alpha   90.00
_cell.angle_beta   90.00
_cell.angle_gamma   90.00
#
_symmetry.space_group_name_H-M   'P 1'
#
loop_
_entity.id
_entity.type
_entity.pdbx_description
1 polymer ?
#
loop_
_entity_poly.entity_id
_entity_poly.type
_entity_poly.pdbx_seq_one_letter_code
_entity_poly.pdbx_strand_id
1 'polypeptide(L)'
;MINASGMIYNHCIALHRRYYKMWGKHLNCALLQSHIAKLRKRNPFWQLVGSQAVQDICQRIEKAYQLFFKHSKKGVKPPGFKKVKKYKSFTLKQAGYKFLSGNRVKVGNRVYQFWKSREIEGTVKTLTIKRTPLL
;
A
#
# COMPACT_ATOMS: atom_id res chain seq x y z
N MET A 1 6.00 9.85 0.22
CA MET A 1 5.16 8.72 -0.23
C MET A 1 5.07 7.61 0.80
N ILE A 2 6.17 6.95 1.21
CA ILE A 2 6.09 5.79 2.15
C ILE A 2 5.43 6.13 3.50
N ASN A 3 5.70 7.31 4.08
CA ASN A 3 5.02 7.75 5.31
C ASN A 3 3.50 7.86 5.13
N ALA A 4 3.07 8.52 4.05
CA ALA A 4 1.65 8.65 3.71
C ALA A 4 0.99 7.27 3.50
N SER A 5 1.67 6.35 2.82
CA SER A 5 1.19 4.96 2.68
C SER A 5 1.03 4.26 4.04
N GLY A 6 1.95 4.46 4.98
CA GLY A 6 1.86 3.91 6.33
C GLY A 6 0.70 4.50 7.14
N MET A 7 0.41 5.78 6.98
CA MET A 7 -0.75 6.43 7.61
C MET A 7 -2.07 5.92 7.04
N ILE A 8 -2.17 5.80 5.71
CA ILE A 8 -3.34 5.23 5.03
C ILE A 8 -3.57 3.78 5.51
N TYR A 9 -2.50 2.97 5.58
CA TYR A 9 -2.56 1.61 6.12
C TYR A 9 -3.15 1.58 7.53
N ASN A 10 -2.61 2.37 8.45
CA ASN A 10 -3.12 2.43 9.82
C ASN A 10 -4.57 2.89 9.89
N HIS A 11 -4.96 3.85 9.04
CA HIS A 11 -6.34 4.31 8.97
C HIS A 11 -7.28 3.18 8.50
N CYS A 12 -6.89 2.40 7.49
CA CYS A 12 -7.65 1.22 7.07
C CYS A 12 -7.80 0.20 8.21
N ILE A 13 -6.72 -0.08 8.96
CA ILE A 13 -6.79 -0.99 10.13
C ILE A 13 -7.76 -0.45 11.19
N ALA A 14 -7.72 0.86 11.47
CA ALA A 14 -8.65 1.48 12.41
C ALA A 14 -10.12 1.32 11.97
N LEU A 15 -10.39 1.51 10.67
CA LEU A 15 -11.72 1.32 10.09
C LEU A 15 -12.20 -0.13 10.21
N HIS A 16 -11.36 -1.11 9.87
CA HIS A 16 -11.72 -2.54 10.05
C HIS A 16 -12.06 -2.85 11.51
N ARG A 17 -11.23 -2.41 12.46
CA ARG A 17 -11.45 -2.64 13.90
C ARG A 17 -12.75 -1.97 14.38
N ARG A 18 -13.01 -0.73 13.97
CA ARG A 18 -14.23 0.00 14.33
C ARG A 18 -15.46 -0.67 13.74
N TYR A 19 -15.41 -1.06 12.47
CA TYR A 19 -16.51 -1.72 11.78
C TYR A 19 -16.86 -3.06 12.45
N TYR A 20 -15.83 -3.87 12.75
CA TYR A 20 -16.03 -5.13 13.45
C TYR A 20 -16.60 -4.93 14.87
N LYS A 21 -16.13 -3.93 15.62
CA LYS A 21 -16.66 -3.63 16.97
C LYS A 21 -18.15 -3.28 16.96
N MET A 22 -18.62 -2.57 15.93
CA MET A 22 -20.01 -2.10 15.86
C MET A 22 -20.97 -3.12 15.27
N TRP A 23 -20.53 -3.90 14.26
CA TRP A 23 -21.42 -4.79 13.52
C TRP A 23 -21.06 -6.27 13.59
N GLY A 24 -19.91 -6.63 14.19
CA GLY A 24 -19.42 -8.02 14.25
C GLY A 24 -19.03 -8.61 12.89
N LYS A 25 -18.93 -7.78 11.84
CA LYS A 25 -18.72 -8.22 10.45
C LYS A 25 -17.39 -7.72 9.88
N HIS A 26 -16.87 -8.43 8.88
CA HIS A 26 -15.71 -8.01 8.11
C HIS A 26 -16.10 -6.91 7.11
N LEU A 27 -15.28 -5.85 7.02
CA LEU A 27 -15.51 -4.74 6.10
C LEU A 27 -15.11 -5.14 4.68
N ASN A 28 -16.03 -4.98 3.72
CA ASN A 28 -15.75 -5.25 2.32
C ASN A 28 -14.66 -4.32 1.75
N CYS A 29 -13.70 -4.89 1.02
CA CYS A 29 -12.57 -4.16 0.45
C CYS A 29 -12.97 -3.07 -0.57
N ALA A 30 -14.01 -3.28 -1.38
CA ALA A 30 -14.48 -2.27 -2.32
C ALA A 30 -15.08 -1.05 -1.61
N LEU A 31 -15.85 -1.28 -0.54
CA LEU A 31 -16.37 -0.21 0.32
C LEU A 31 -15.24 0.58 0.98
N LEU A 32 -14.23 -0.13 1.51
CA LEU A 32 -13.03 0.49 2.07
C LEU A 32 -12.32 1.35 1.02
N GLN A 33 -12.07 0.83 -0.18
CA GLN A 33 -11.40 1.57 -1.25
C GLN A 33 -12.15 2.83 -1.64
N SER A 34 -13.49 2.76 -1.78
CA SER A 34 -14.33 3.93 -2.08
C SER A 34 -14.24 4.99 -0.98
N HIS A 35 -14.28 4.56 0.29
CA HIS A 35 -14.15 5.45 1.43
C HIS A 35 -12.77 6.14 1.47
N ILE A 36 -11.69 5.38 1.33
CA ILE A 36 -10.33 5.93 1.33
C ILE A 36 -10.10 6.83 0.12
N ALA A 37 -10.68 6.54 -1.04
CA ALA A 37 -10.59 7.41 -2.21
C ALA A 37 -11.21 8.79 -1.94
N LYS A 38 -12.37 8.85 -1.26
CA LYS A 38 -13.00 10.11 -0.84
C LYS A 38 -12.12 10.88 0.16
N LEU A 39 -11.58 10.19 1.16
CA LEU A 39 -10.67 10.82 2.15
C LEU A 39 -9.39 11.34 1.51
N ARG A 40 -8.80 10.58 0.58
CA ARG A 40 -7.59 10.99 -0.16
C ARG A 40 -7.80 12.30 -0.92
N LYS A 41 -8.97 12.50 -1.53
CA LYS A 41 -9.29 13.76 -2.23
C LYS A 41 -9.21 14.98 -1.29
N ARG A 42 -9.54 14.82 -0.01
CA ARG A 42 -9.55 15.91 0.99
C ARG A 42 -8.23 16.09 1.73
N ASN A 43 -7.28 15.17 1.60
CA ASN A 43 -6.02 15.20 2.33
C ASN A 43 -4.82 15.32 1.37
N PRO A 44 -4.20 16.51 1.23
CA PRO A 44 -3.07 16.75 0.33
C PRO A 44 -1.90 15.79 0.57
N PHE A 45 -1.62 15.44 1.82
CA PHE A 45 -0.53 14.51 2.14
C PHE A 45 -0.83 13.08 1.65
N TRP A 46 -2.09 12.66 1.62
CA TRP A 46 -2.48 11.36 1.08
C TRP A 46 -2.50 11.36 -0.45
N GLN A 47 -2.68 12.51 -1.09
CA GLN A 47 -2.58 12.66 -2.55
C GLN A 47 -1.16 12.39 -3.07
N LEU A 48 -0.14 12.53 -2.21
CA LEU A 48 1.23 12.09 -2.51
C LEU A 48 1.31 10.59 -2.87
N VAL A 49 0.32 9.79 -2.49
CA VAL A 49 0.22 8.37 -2.85
C VAL A 49 -0.79 8.22 -3.98
N GLY A 50 -0.35 7.61 -5.07
CA GLY A 50 -1.20 7.33 -6.23
C GLY A 50 -2.39 6.43 -5.87
N SER A 51 -3.50 6.60 -6.57
CA SER A 51 -4.73 5.80 -6.35
C SER A 51 -4.47 4.29 -6.41
N GLN A 52 -3.61 3.84 -7.32
CA GLN A 52 -3.24 2.43 -7.44
C GLN A 52 -2.50 1.89 -6.21
N ALA A 53 -1.60 2.69 -5.63
CA ALA A 53 -0.91 2.29 -4.40
C ALA A 53 -1.88 2.23 -3.22
N VAL A 54 -2.87 3.12 -3.16
CA VAL A 54 -3.93 3.06 -2.14
C VAL A 54 -4.78 1.78 -2.28
N GLN A 55 -5.15 1.43 -3.51
CA GLN A 55 -5.87 0.18 -3.78
C GLN A 55 -5.05 -1.05 -3.38
N ASP A 56 -3.75 -1.07 -3.73
CA ASP A 56 -2.84 -2.15 -3.31
C ASP A 56 -2.77 -2.29 -1.79
N ILE A 57 -2.66 -1.18 -1.06
CA ILE A 57 -2.67 -1.18 0.42
C ILE A 57 -3.95 -1.82 0.96
N CYS A 58 -5.12 -1.45 0.44
CA CYS A 58 -6.39 -2.01 0.86
C CYS A 58 -6.47 -3.52 0.57
N GLN A 59 -6.07 -3.93 -0.64
CA GLN A 59 -6.07 -5.34 -1.03
C GLN A 59 -5.07 -6.18 -0.21
N ARG A 60 -3.94 -5.61 0.17
CA ARG A 60 -2.96 -6.30 1.01
C ARG A 60 -3.48 -6.50 2.44
N ILE A 61 -4.24 -5.54 2.98
CA ILE A 61 -4.93 -5.70 4.27
C ILE A 61 -6.00 -6.79 4.16
N GLU A 62 -6.81 -6.76 3.11
CA GLU A 62 -7.83 -7.76 2.84
C GLU A 62 -7.25 -9.17 2.77
N LYS A 63 -6.18 -9.37 1.99
CA LYS A 63 -5.47 -10.66 1.90
C LYS A 63 -4.96 -11.12 3.28
N ALA A 64 -4.44 -10.21 4.10
CA ALA A 64 -3.98 -10.54 5.44
C ALA A 64 -5.14 -11.00 6.35
N TYR A 65 -6.31 -10.37 6.25
CA TYR A 65 -7.51 -10.83 6.95
C TYR A 65 -8.01 -12.19 6.43
N GLN A 66 -8.03 -12.41 5.12
CA GLN A 66 -8.41 -13.70 4.53
C GLN A 66 -7.50 -14.83 5.03
N LEU A 67 -6.18 -14.60 5.06
CA LEU A 67 -5.22 -15.55 5.63
C LEU A 67 -5.47 -15.78 7.12
N PHE A 68 -5.77 -14.73 7.88
CA PHE A 68 -6.14 -14.82 9.28
C PHE A 68 -7.38 -15.70 9.49
N PHE A 69 -8.45 -15.49 8.72
CA PHE A 69 -9.67 -16.29 8.83
C PHE A 69 -9.45 -17.75 8.41
N LYS A 70 -8.66 -17.99 7.35
CA LYS A 70 -8.35 -19.35 6.87
C LYS A 70 -7.46 -20.16 7.82
N HIS A 71 -6.55 -19.49 8.53
CA HIS A 71 -5.51 -20.13 9.33
C HIS A 71 -5.51 -19.69 10.80
N SER A 72 -6.67 -19.26 11.31
CA SER A 72 -6.83 -18.77 12.69
C SER A 72 -6.37 -19.79 13.73
N LYS A 73 -6.63 -21.08 13.49
CA LYS A 73 -6.20 -22.20 14.36
C LYS A 73 -4.69 -22.44 14.37
N LYS A 74 -3.93 -21.86 13.42
CA LYS A 74 -2.47 -22.02 13.29
C LYS A 74 -1.68 -20.86 13.90
N GLY A 75 -2.30 -20.03 14.75
CA GLY A 75 -1.65 -18.90 15.42
C GLY A 75 -1.42 -17.68 14.52
N VAL A 76 -2.03 -17.62 13.33
CA VAL A 76 -1.99 -16.43 12.48
C VAL A 76 -2.74 -15.30 13.17
N LYS A 77 -2.13 -14.12 13.21
CA LYS A 77 -2.70 -12.91 13.82
C LYS A 77 -3.30 -12.00 12.73
N PRO A 78 -4.39 -11.26 13.03
CA PRO A 78 -4.93 -10.29 12.09
C PRO A 78 -3.92 -9.16 11.84
N PRO A 79 -4.02 -8.46 10.70
CA PRO A 79 -3.16 -7.31 10.44
C PRO A 79 -3.37 -6.24 11.52
N GLY A 80 -2.26 -5.73 12.04
CA GLY A 80 -2.24 -4.78 13.15
C GLY A 80 -1.67 -3.41 12.78
N PHE A 81 -1.79 -2.45 13.70
CA PHE A 81 -1.18 -1.14 13.54
C PHE A 81 0.34 -1.24 13.41
N LYS A 82 0.92 -0.34 12.61
CA LYS A 82 2.36 -0.26 12.41
C LYS A 82 2.86 1.16 12.65
N LYS A 83 3.94 1.32 13.41
CA LYS A 83 4.65 2.61 13.47
C LYS A 83 4.97 3.05 12.04
N VAL A 84 4.59 4.27 11.65
CA VAL A 84 4.76 4.77 10.26
C VAL A 84 6.22 4.67 9.81
N LYS A 85 7.16 4.96 10.73
CA LYS A 85 8.61 4.79 10.49
C LYS A 85 9.01 3.34 10.13
N LYS A 86 8.27 2.33 10.61
CA LYS A 86 8.48 0.90 10.32
C LYS A 86 7.71 0.40 9.08
N TYR A 87 6.92 1.24 8.42
CA TYR A 87 6.22 0.87 7.19
C TYR A 87 7.23 0.83 6.02
N LYS A 88 7.39 -0.37 5.43
CA LYS A 88 8.58 -0.71 4.62
C LYS A 88 8.46 -0.31 3.15
N SER A 89 7.28 -0.49 2.55
CA SER A 89 7.12 -0.33 1.10
C SER A 89 5.67 -0.06 0.70
N PHE A 90 5.52 0.49 -0.51
CA PHE A 90 4.26 0.51 -1.24
C PHE A 90 4.51 0.09 -2.68
N THR A 91 3.47 -0.46 -3.30
CA THR A 91 3.53 -0.97 -4.66
C THR A 91 2.59 -0.17 -5.56
N LEU A 92 3.07 0.20 -6.73
CA LEU A 92 2.33 0.76 -7.85
C LEU A 92 2.07 -0.35 -8.85
N LYS A 93 0.90 -0.34 -9.50
CA LYS A 93 0.51 -1.37 -10.46
C LYS A 93 0.84 -0.90 -11.87
N GLN A 94 -0.16 -0.69 -12.71
CA GLN A 94 0.00 -0.28 -14.10
C GLN A 94 0.28 1.23 -14.33
N ALA A 95 0.20 2.09 -13.30
CA ALA A 95 0.45 3.52 -13.44
C ALA A 95 1.08 4.14 -12.18
N GLY A 96 1.53 5.39 -12.33
CA GLY A 96 2.16 6.17 -11.26
C GLY A 96 3.68 6.13 -11.30
N TYR A 97 4.27 5.46 -12.29
CA TYR A 97 5.70 5.52 -12.59
C TYR A 97 5.96 5.63 -14.10
N LYS A 98 7.11 6.18 -14.46
CA LYS A 98 7.63 6.23 -15.83
C LYS A 98 9.13 5.95 -15.82
N PHE A 99 9.58 4.98 -16.61
CA PHE A 99 11.01 4.79 -16.85
C PHE A 99 11.54 5.94 -17.71
N LEU A 100 12.69 6.48 -17.31
CA LEU A 100 13.41 7.52 -18.05
C LEU A 100 14.64 6.89 -18.71
N SER A 101 15.38 7.67 -19.50
CA SER A 101 16.65 7.20 -20.07
C SER A 101 17.65 6.81 -18.98
N GLY A 102 18.35 5.70 -19.24
CA GLY A 102 19.29 5.07 -18.32
C GLY A 102 18.59 4.38 -17.14
N ASN A 103 19.27 4.37 -15.99
CA ASN A 103 18.82 3.64 -14.79
C ASN A 103 17.96 4.52 -13.86
N ARG A 104 16.97 5.21 -14.44
CA ARG A 104 16.12 6.18 -13.73
C ARG A 104 14.64 5.87 -13.87
N VAL A 105 13.90 6.02 -12.77
CA VAL A 105 12.44 5.89 -12.75
C VAL A 105 11.81 7.10 -12.05
N LYS A 106 10.88 7.75 -12.73
CA LYS A 106 10.06 8.82 -12.16
C LYS A 106 8.86 8.22 -11.46
N VAL A 107 8.65 8.57 -10.20
CA VAL A 107 7.48 8.20 -9.41
C VAL A 107 6.88 9.46 -8.78
N GLY A 108 5.66 9.81 -9.19
CA GLY A 108 5.09 11.12 -8.91
C GLY A 108 6.02 12.24 -9.38
N ASN A 109 6.40 13.13 -8.46
CA ASN A 109 7.29 14.27 -8.75
C ASN A 109 8.77 13.98 -8.45
N ARG A 110 9.14 12.74 -8.10
CA ARG A 110 10.51 12.38 -7.75
C ARG A 110 11.11 11.42 -8.77
N VAL A 111 12.40 11.58 -9.04
CA VAL A 111 13.18 10.65 -9.85
C VAL A 111 14.06 9.83 -8.92
N TYR A 112 14.05 8.53 -9.12
CA TYR A 112 14.86 7.56 -8.38
C TYR A 112 15.83 6.90 -9.33
N GLN A 113 17.07 6.73 -8.89
CA GLN A 113 18.01 5.83 -9.55
C GLN A 113 17.78 4.41 -9.03
N PHE A 114 17.91 3.42 -9.91
CA PHE A 114 17.84 2.02 -9.53
C PHE A 114 19.04 1.27 -10.10
N TRP A 115 19.41 0.15 -9.48
CA TRP A 115 20.44 -0.70 -10.04
C TRP A 115 19.82 -1.64 -11.08
N LYS A 116 20.33 -1.61 -12.31
CA LYS A 116 19.88 -2.48 -13.41
C LYS A 116 20.97 -3.49 -13.74
N SER A 117 20.89 -4.68 -13.14
CA SER A 117 21.85 -5.77 -13.38
C SER A 117 21.56 -6.56 -14.65
N ARG A 118 20.31 -6.52 -15.15
CA ARG A 118 19.86 -7.22 -16.36
C ARG A 118 18.88 -6.34 -17.12
N GLU A 119 18.79 -6.56 -18.43
CA GLU A 119 17.75 -5.96 -19.26
C GLU A 119 16.36 -6.44 -18.81
N ILE A 120 15.39 -5.54 -18.87
CA ILE A 120 14.01 -5.86 -18.48
C ILE A 120 13.32 -6.41 -19.73
N GLU A 121 13.09 -7.71 -19.75
CA GLU A 121 12.31 -8.36 -20.81
C GLU A 121 10.82 -8.12 -20.58
N GLY A 122 10.14 -7.57 -21.58
CA GLY A 122 8.70 -7.32 -21.57
C GLY A 122 8.27 -6.07 -20.79
N THR A 123 6.97 -5.99 -20.48
CA THR A 123 6.36 -4.81 -19.85
C THR A 123 6.27 -4.96 -18.33
N VAL A 124 6.83 -4.00 -17.59
CA VAL A 124 6.76 -3.97 -16.12
C VAL A 124 5.32 -3.78 -15.65
N LYS A 125 4.76 -4.77 -14.94
CA LYS A 125 3.38 -4.75 -14.42
C LYS A 125 3.21 -4.06 -13.07
N THR A 126 4.27 -4.06 -12.25
CA THR A 126 4.24 -3.46 -10.91
C THR A 126 5.60 -2.90 -10.54
N LEU A 127 5.60 -1.83 -9.74
CA LEU A 127 6.81 -1.21 -9.21
C LEU A 127 6.67 -1.05 -7.69
N THR A 128 7.60 -1.64 -6.93
CA THR A 128 7.60 -1.55 -5.47
C THR A 128 8.72 -0.65 -5.00
N ILE A 129 8.37 0.43 -4.29
CA ILE A 129 9.36 1.28 -3.61
C ILE A 129 9.48 0.82 -2.17
N LYS A 130 10.70 0.48 -1.77
CA LYS A 130 11.04 0.01 -0.43
C LYS A 130 12.01 0.98 0.25
N ARG A 131 11.92 1.11 1.56
CA ARG A 131 12.96 1.75 2.37
C ARG A 131 14.20 0.87 2.41
N THR A 132 15.33 1.44 2.01
CA THR A 132 16.64 0.92 2.39
C THR A 132 16.90 1.38 3.83
N PRO A 133 17.20 0.46 4.77
CA PRO A 133 17.77 0.86 6.04
C PRO A 133 19.08 1.58 5.73
N LEU A 134 19.28 2.78 6.30
CA LEU A 134 20.63 3.28 6.44
C LEU A 134 21.29 2.33 7.45
N LEU A 135 22.28 1.58 6.98
CA LEU A 135 23.13 0.75 7.84
C LEU A 135 23.81 1.64 8.87
#